data_AF-A0A538QVL6-F1
#
_entry.id   AF-A0A538QVL6-F1
#
_cell.length_a   1.000
_cell.length_b   1.000
_cell.length_c   1.000
_cell.angle_alpha   90.00
_cell.angle_beta   90.00
_cell.angle_gamma   90.00
#
_symmetry.space_group_name_H-M   'P 1'
#
loop_
_entity.id
_entity.type
_entity.pdbx_description
1 polymer ?
#
loop_
_entity_poly.entity_id
_entity_poly.type
_entity_poly.pdbx_seq_one_letter_code
_entity_poly.pdbx_strand_id
1 'polypeptide(L)'
;MAIREHHVERQLRRERHAEARRGQVGSDVEQAQAHPISHRFNLSTGIIKSPTEIGMKLVSSCYNGKMPRRSAAYHHGHLREAVLTAAAALVDEGEPLGLRELGRRIGVSHAAVHHHFPTVEGLASELAATWFGDLDRAMAAAADAIAPGKPLERFRALGAGYVRYALERPHRYRLQFRGGETGLPSAADASFHRVLEAVVACGARGRDPMATTILAWSAMHGLASLWIDGAFRKRLDRRAMDALVHTITGLIAELLRA
;
A
#
# COMPACT_ATOMS: atom_id res chain seq x y z
N MET A 1 -52.19 -18.08 5.81
CA MET A 1 -52.15 -16.64 6.16
C MET A 1 -50.99 -16.30 7.12
N ALA A 2 -50.71 -17.13 8.14
CA ALA A 2 -49.69 -16.86 9.17
C ALA A 2 -48.21 -16.76 8.73
N ILE A 3 -47.81 -17.30 7.56
CA ILE A 3 -46.41 -17.28 7.10
C ILE A 3 -46.02 -15.88 6.55
N ARG A 4 -46.98 -15.10 6.04
CA ARG A 4 -46.72 -13.77 5.47
C ARG A 4 -46.47 -12.71 6.54
N GLU A 5 -47.16 -12.79 7.67
CA GLU A 5 -47.01 -11.85 8.80
C GLU A 5 -45.64 -11.99 9.47
N HIS A 6 -45.15 -13.21 9.65
CA HIS A 6 -43.84 -13.44 10.28
C HIS A 6 -42.65 -12.98 9.42
N HIS A 7 -42.85 -12.78 8.11
CA HIS A 7 -41.81 -12.26 7.23
C HIS A 7 -41.73 -10.72 7.29
N VAL A 8 -42.89 -10.05 7.42
CA VAL A 8 -43.00 -8.60 7.53
C VAL A 8 -42.44 -8.10 8.87
N GLU A 9 -42.73 -8.77 9.99
CA GLU A 9 -42.17 -8.39 11.29
C GLU A 9 -40.64 -8.51 11.35
N ARG A 10 -40.07 -9.52 10.68
CA ARG A 10 -38.61 -9.68 10.60
C ARG A 10 -37.95 -8.60 9.77
N GLN A 11 -38.64 -8.08 8.75
CA GLN A 11 -38.14 -6.99 7.93
C GLN A 11 -38.14 -5.66 8.71
N LEU A 12 -39.24 -5.37 9.42
CA LEU A 12 -39.36 -4.17 10.25
C LEU A 12 -38.41 -4.15 11.46
N ARG A 13 -37.99 -5.31 11.98
CA ARG A 13 -36.93 -5.38 13.02
C ARG A 13 -35.55 -5.07 12.44
N ARG A 14 -35.25 -5.51 11.21
CA ARG A 14 -33.96 -5.26 10.55
C ARG A 14 -33.78 -3.79 10.21
N GLU A 15 -34.83 -3.13 9.74
CA GLU A 15 -34.81 -1.70 9.41
C GLU A 15 -34.57 -0.82 10.65
N ARG A 16 -35.24 -1.12 11.77
CA ARG A 16 -35.02 -0.43 13.05
C ARG A 16 -33.60 -0.58 13.59
N HIS A 17 -32.98 -1.76 13.44
CA HIS A 17 -31.58 -1.97 13.81
C HIS A 17 -30.59 -1.23 12.89
N ALA A 18 -30.94 -1.04 11.61
CA ALA A 18 -30.11 -0.31 10.65
C ALA A 18 -30.16 1.21 10.86
N GLU A 19 -31.30 1.76 11.27
CA GLU A 19 -31.44 3.18 11.64
C GLU A 19 -30.70 3.50 12.95
N ALA A 20 -30.78 2.63 13.95
CA ALA A 20 -30.02 2.80 15.20
C ALA A 20 -28.50 2.84 14.98
N ARG A 21 -27.97 2.04 14.04
CA ARG A 21 -26.54 2.07 13.68
C ARG A 21 -26.14 3.35 12.94
N ARG A 22 -27.02 3.94 12.14
CA ARG A 22 -26.74 5.21 11.45
C ARG A 22 -26.69 6.39 12.41
N GLY A 23 -27.48 6.37 13.49
CA GLY A 23 -27.41 7.39 14.55
C GLY A 23 -26.10 7.36 15.34
N GLN A 24 -25.56 6.16 15.60
CA GLN A 24 -24.32 5.99 16.38
C GLN A 24 -23.06 6.45 15.61
N VAL A 25 -23.01 6.23 14.29
CA VAL A 25 -21.87 6.67 13.47
C VAL A 25 -21.79 8.20 13.37
N GLY A 26 -22.92 8.90 13.48
CA GLY A 26 -22.95 10.37 13.49
C GLY A 26 -22.30 10.99 14.73
N SER A 27 -22.48 10.37 15.91
CA SER A 27 -21.90 10.89 17.16
C SER A 27 -20.38 10.69 17.26
N ASP A 28 -19.87 9.62 16.66
CA ASP A 28 -18.44 9.27 16.74
C ASP A 28 -17.57 10.17 15.83
N VAL A 29 -18.14 10.70 14.74
CA VAL A 29 -17.45 11.63 13.84
C VAL A 29 -17.29 13.02 14.46
N GLU A 30 -18.24 13.45 15.29
CA GLU A 30 -18.22 14.77 15.93
C GLU A 30 -17.20 14.87 17.08
N GLN A 31 -16.85 13.74 17.73
CA GLN A 31 -15.87 13.69 18.80
C GLN A 31 -14.40 13.62 18.34
N ALA A 32 -14.12 13.29 17.08
CA ALA A 32 -12.76 13.12 16.58
C ALA A 32 -12.04 14.43 16.18
N GLN A 33 -12.74 15.58 16.16
CA GLN A 33 -12.23 16.85 15.61
C GLN A 33 -11.50 17.76 16.61
N ALA A 34 -11.26 17.33 17.86
CA ALA A 34 -10.64 18.19 18.87
C ALA A 34 -9.39 17.55 19.48
N HIS A 35 -8.22 17.62 18.82
CA HIS A 35 -6.90 17.62 19.47
C HIS A 35 -5.79 18.13 18.51
N PRO A 36 -4.97 19.13 18.89
CA PRO A 36 -3.91 19.66 18.04
C PRO A 36 -2.59 18.88 18.22
N ILE A 37 -2.00 18.38 17.13
CA ILE A 37 -0.68 17.74 17.14
C ILE A 37 0.38 18.81 16.86
N SER A 38 1.23 19.08 17.85
CA SER A 38 2.40 19.95 17.72
C SER A 38 3.58 19.16 17.13
N HIS A 39 4.12 19.63 16.01
CA HIS A 39 5.35 19.10 15.41
C HIS A 39 6.56 19.96 15.82
N ARG A 40 7.58 19.33 16.41
CA ARG A 40 8.96 19.82 16.39
C ARG A 40 9.84 18.72 15.78
N PHE A 41 10.21 18.91 14.52
CA PHE A 41 11.26 18.15 13.83
C PHE A 41 12.57 18.92 13.94
N ASN A 42 13.65 18.27 14.37
CA ASN A 42 15.01 18.80 14.30
C ASN A 42 15.80 17.98 13.27
N LEU A 43 16.39 18.68 12.30
CA LEU A 43 17.30 18.12 11.31
C LEU A 43 18.73 18.52 11.69
N SER A 44 19.60 17.55 11.94
CA SER A 44 21.04 17.76 11.80
C SER A 44 21.72 16.49 11.27
N THR A 45 22.27 16.60 10.05
CA THR A 45 23.63 16.17 9.64
C THR A 45 24.22 14.94 10.36
N GLY A 46 24.58 13.81 9.75
CA GLY A 46 25.31 13.63 8.50
C GLY A 46 26.57 12.78 8.78
N ILE A 47 26.91 11.89 7.84
CA ILE A 47 28.15 11.07 7.73
C ILE A 47 28.10 9.65 8.33
N ILE A 48 27.90 8.68 7.44
CA ILE A 48 28.26 7.26 7.62
C ILE A 48 29.70 7.10 7.09
N LYS A 49 30.63 6.59 7.91
CA LYS A 49 31.90 6.01 7.44
C LYS A 49 31.93 4.54 7.84
N SER A 50 32.13 3.66 6.85
CA SER A 50 32.46 2.25 7.05
C SER A 50 33.93 2.09 7.47
N PRO A 51 34.26 1.04 8.24
CA PRO A 51 35.64 0.56 8.31
C PRO A 51 35.77 -0.85 7.71
N THR A 52 36.50 -0.93 6.60
CA THR A 52 37.11 -2.16 6.06
C THR A 52 38.48 -2.38 6.71
N GLU A 53 38.80 -3.66 6.95
CA GLU A 53 40.15 -4.26 7.03
C GLU A 53 41.14 -3.76 8.11
N ILE A 54 41.21 -4.49 9.23
CA ILE A 54 42.48 -4.71 9.97
C ILE A 54 42.52 -6.14 10.54
N GLY A 55 43.54 -6.90 10.15
CA GLY A 55 44.26 -7.78 11.08
C GLY A 55 43.93 -9.28 11.08
N MET A 56 44.39 -10.01 10.07
CA MET A 56 44.61 -11.46 10.15
C MET A 56 46.04 -11.73 10.65
N LYS A 57 46.22 -12.37 11.82
CA LYS A 57 47.25 -13.40 12.10
C LYS A 57 47.27 -13.90 13.56
N LEU A 58 47.51 -15.22 13.67
CA LEU A 58 47.97 -16.04 14.82
C LEU A 58 46.91 -16.32 15.90
N VAL A 59 46.63 -17.57 16.32
CA VAL A 59 47.52 -18.69 16.66
C VAL A 59 46.83 -20.04 16.40
N SER A 60 47.62 -21.03 15.94
CA SER A 60 47.31 -22.46 15.90
C SER A 60 47.46 -23.08 17.30
N SER A 61 46.42 -23.72 17.85
CA SER A 61 46.57 -24.72 18.92
C SER A 61 45.36 -25.66 18.97
N CYS A 62 45.64 -26.94 19.11
CA CYS A 62 44.74 -28.08 19.05
C CYS A 62 43.51 -27.96 19.96
N TYR A 63 42.31 -28.27 19.43
CA TYR A 63 41.25 -28.91 20.23
C TYR A 63 40.35 -29.76 19.33
N ASN A 64 40.42 -31.07 19.53
CA ASN A 64 39.49 -32.06 19.00
C ASN A 64 38.28 -32.10 19.95
N GLY A 65 37.17 -31.50 19.55
CA GLY A 65 35.94 -31.47 20.34
C GLY A 65 34.78 -31.02 19.46
N LYS A 66 33.73 -31.85 19.39
CA LYS A 66 32.49 -31.60 18.64
C LYS A 66 32.07 -30.13 18.73
N MET A 67 32.12 -29.42 17.60
CA MET A 67 31.52 -28.09 17.50
C MET A 67 30.01 -28.23 17.68
N PRO A 68 29.39 -27.61 18.70
CA PRO A 68 27.94 -27.44 18.67
C PRO A 68 27.62 -26.64 17.41
N ARG A 69 26.64 -27.10 16.61
CA ARG A 69 26.08 -26.27 15.54
C ARG A 69 25.82 -24.90 16.15
N ARG A 70 26.51 -23.86 15.67
CA ARG A 70 26.19 -22.47 16.02
C ARG A 70 24.71 -22.30 15.69
N SER A 71 23.86 -22.45 16.70
CA SER A 71 22.51 -21.94 16.67
C SER A 71 22.68 -20.45 16.60
N ALA A 72 22.73 -19.91 15.38
CA ALA A 72 22.55 -18.50 15.15
C ALA A 72 21.34 -18.09 15.98
N ALA A 73 21.57 -17.18 16.91
CA ALA A 73 20.63 -16.79 17.94
C ALA A 73 19.26 -16.58 17.29
N TYR A 74 18.31 -17.45 17.64
CA TYR A 74 16.93 -17.30 17.23
C TYR A 74 16.43 -16.02 17.90
N HIS A 75 16.45 -14.92 17.14
CA HIS A 75 15.88 -13.66 17.55
C HIS A 75 14.35 -13.79 17.56
N HIS A 76 13.80 -14.36 18.62
CA HIS A 76 12.34 -14.51 18.78
C HIS A 76 11.59 -13.17 18.72
N GLY A 77 12.28 -12.04 18.93
CA GLY A 77 11.74 -10.68 18.73
C GLY A 77 11.80 -10.13 17.29
N HIS A 78 12.61 -10.74 16.40
CA HIS A 78 12.75 -10.30 15.00
C HIS A 78 12.21 -11.30 13.98
N LEU A 79 11.64 -12.44 14.42
CA LEU A 79 11.13 -13.45 13.51
C LEU A 79 10.03 -12.90 12.59
N ARG A 80 9.12 -12.11 13.14
CA ARG A 80 8.04 -11.48 12.37
C ARG A 80 8.58 -10.61 11.23
N GLU A 81 9.55 -9.73 11.54
CA GLU A 81 10.22 -8.88 10.55
C GLU A 81 11.04 -9.70 9.53
N ALA A 82 11.69 -10.78 9.97
CA ALA A 82 12.40 -11.69 9.08
C ALA A 82 11.45 -12.38 8.10
N VAL A 83 10.24 -12.78 8.55
CA VAL A 83 9.20 -13.33 7.68
C VAL A 83 8.72 -12.30 6.67
N LEU A 84 8.41 -11.07 7.09
CA LEU A 84 8.00 -9.98 6.19
C LEU A 84 9.08 -9.66 5.15
N THR A 85 10.33 -9.60 5.57
CA THR A 85 11.48 -9.34 4.69
C THR A 85 11.64 -10.46 3.65
N ALA A 86 11.60 -11.72 4.08
CA ALA A 86 11.70 -12.87 3.17
C ALA A 86 10.49 -12.96 2.22
N ALA A 87 9.31 -12.60 2.69
CA ALA A 87 8.09 -12.56 1.90
C ALA A 87 8.12 -11.46 0.83
N ALA A 88 8.59 -10.26 1.18
CA ALA A 88 8.80 -9.19 0.22
C ALA A 88 9.81 -9.60 -0.87
N ALA A 89 10.90 -10.28 -0.49
CA ALA A 89 11.88 -10.78 -1.44
C ALA A 89 11.30 -11.83 -2.41
N LEU A 90 10.51 -12.79 -1.93
CA LEU A 90 9.81 -13.75 -2.80
C LEU A 90 8.91 -13.03 -3.80
N VAL A 91 8.16 -12.01 -3.35
CA VAL A 91 7.28 -11.24 -4.23
C VAL A 91 8.08 -10.48 -5.27
N ASP A 92 9.20 -9.87 -4.91
CA ASP A 92 10.08 -9.16 -5.86
C ASP A 92 10.71 -10.08 -6.91
N GLU A 93 11.01 -11.33 -6.52
CA GLU A 93 11.49 -12.38 -7.41
C GLU A 93 10.37 -12.93 -8.33
N GLY A 94 9.12 -12.57 -8.09
CA GLY A 94 7.96 -13.09 -8.81
C GLY A 94 7.56 -14.52 -8.38
N GLU A 95 8.10 -15.00 -7.26
CA GLU A 95 7.84 -16.32 -6.71
C GLU A 95 6.52 -16.34 -5.92
N PRO A 96 5.83 -17.51 -5.84
CA PRO A 96 4.59 -17.62 -5.09
C PRO A 96 4.85 -17.50 -3.58
N LEU A 97 3.98 -16.75 -2.89
CA LEU A 97 4.07 -16.57 -1.45
C LEU A 97 3.52 -17.81 -0.72
N GLY A 98 4.32 -18.39 0.19
CA GLY A 98 3.89 -19.57 0.97
C GLY A 98 4.61 -19.71 2.31
N LEU A 99 3.86 -20.01 3.38
CA LEU A 99 4.39 -20.07 4.75
C LEU A 99 5.47 -21.16 4.95
N ARG A 100 5.32 -22.32 4.27
CA ARG A 100 6.32 -23.40 4.34
C ARG A 100 7.64 -23.00 3.68
N GLU A 101 7.54 -22.37 2.51
CA GLU A 101 8.69 -21.89 1.76
C GLU A 101 9.42 -20.79 2.53
N LEU A 102 8.68 -19.88 3.15
CA LEU A 102 9.24 -18.86 4.05
C LEU A 102 10.01 -19.47 5.21
N GLY A 103 9.44 -20.47 5.89
CA GLY A 103 10.11 -21.18 6.98
C GLY A 103 11.43 -21.80 6.54
N ARG A 104 11.43 -22.48 5.38
CA ARG A 104 12.63 -23.04 4.77
C ARG A 104 13.68 -21.98 4.46
N ARG A 105 13.25 -20.85 3.86
CA ARG A 105 14.12 -19.75 3.43
C ARG A 105 14.82 -19.05 4.60
N ILE A 106 14.14 -18.88 5.73
CA ILE A 106 14.70 -18.21 6.92
C ILE A 106 15.21 -19.20 7.99
N GLY A 107 15.17 -20.51 7.71
CA GLY A 107 15.73 -21.55 8.58
C GLY A 107 14.92 -21.86 9.84
N VAL A 108 13.61 -21.64 9.82
CA VAL A 108 12.68 -21.91 10.94
C VAL A 108 11.60 -22.91 10.57
N SER A 109 10.92 -23.46 11.58
CA SER A 109 9.81 -24.39 11.35
C SER A 109 8.59 -23.68 10.76
N HIS A 110 7.80 -24.41 9.96
CA HIS A 110 6.50 -23.93 9.48
C HIS A 110 5.58 -23.50 10.65
N ALA A 111 5.62 -24.23 11.77
CA ALA A 111 4.85 -23.89 12.96
C ALA A 111 5.25 -22.53 13.56
N ALA A 112 6.53 -22.17 13.53
CA ALA A 112 7.01 -20.88 13.98
C ALA A 112 6.51 -19.73 13.09
N VAL A 113 6.52 -19.91 11.77
CA VAL A 113 5.95 -18.93 10.83
C VAL A 113 4.43 -18.80 11.03
N HIS A 114 3.73 -19.93 11.09
CA HIS A 114 2.27 -19.99 11.26
C HIS A 114 1.80 -19.33 12.57
N HIS A 115 2.61 -19.37 13.62
CA HIS A 115 2.30 -18.68 14.87
C HIS A 115 2.20 -17.15 14.71
N HIS A 116 3.06 -16.55 13.87
CA HIS A 116 3.01 -15.11 13.59
C HIS A 116 2.04 -14.76 12.44
N PHE A 117 1.96 -15.63 11.45
CA PHE A 117 1.14 -15.44 10.25
C PHE A 117 0.32 -16.70 9.99
N PRO A 118 -0.91 -16.78 10.53
CA PRO A 118 -1.76 -17.97 10.40
C PRO A 118 -2.13 -18.29 8.94
N THR A 119 -2.20 -17.26 8.09
CA THR A 119 -2.58 -17.39 6.68
C THR A 119 -1.68 -16.57 5.76
N VAL A 120 -1.58 -17.01 4.50
CA VAL A 120 -0.84 -16.27 3.47
C VAL A 120 -1.53 -14.94 3.17
N GLU A 121 -2.85 -14.90 3.25
CA GLU A 121 -3.68 -13.71 3.05
C GLU A 121 -3.40 -12.64 4.13
N GLY A 122 -3.23 -13.07 5.39
CA GLY A 122 -2.86 -12.16 6.48
C GLY A 122 -1.48 -11.55 6.28
N LEU A 123 -0.50 -12.38 5.88
CA LEU A 123 0.84 -11.91 5.53
C LEU A 123 0.82 -10.94 4.32
N ALA A 124 0.07 -11.29 3.27
CA ALA A 124 -0.08 -10.47 2.08
C ALA A 124 -0.76 -9.12 2.40
N SER A 125 -1.75 -9.12 3.30
CA SER A 125 -2.44 -7.89 3.74
C SER A 125 -1.49 -6.94 4.47
N GLU A 126 -0.60 -7.48 5.30
CA GLU A 126 0.39 -6.66 5.99
C GLU A 126 1.45 -6.08 5.04
N LEU A 127 1.93 -6.88 4.09
CA LEU A 127 2.80 -6.39 3.03
C LEU A 127 2.10 -5.29 2.20
N ALA A 128 0.85 -5.51 1.82
CA ALA A 128 0.05 -4.55 1.10
C ALA A 128 -0.08 -3.22 1.86
N ALA A 129 -0.28 -3.27 3.19
CA ALA A 129 -0.35 -2.08 4.02
C ALA A 129 0.92 -1.23 3.94
N THR A 130 2.09 -1.89 4.03
CA THR A 130 3.39 -1.23 3.87
C THR A 130 3.52 -0.60 2.48
N TRP A 131 3.15 -1.33 1.43
CA TRP A 131 3.27 -0.87 0.05
C TRP A 131 2.26 0.22 -0.33
N PHE A 132 1.11 0.32 0.34
CA PHE A 132 0.23 1.49 0.18
C PHE A 132 0.86 2.75 0.77
N GLY A 133 1.57 2.62 1.88
CA GLY A 133 2.42 3.70 2.38
C GLY A 133 3.52 4.09 1.37
N ASP A 134 4.14 3.12 0.71
CA ASP A 134 5.14 3.38 -0.34
C ASP A 134 4.53 4.10 -1.54
N LEU A 135 3.35 3.69 -1.99
CA LEU A 135 2.59 4.33 -3.06
C LEU A 135 2.25 5.79 -2.71
N ASP A 136 1.72 6.04 -1.51
CA ASP A 136 1.41 7.39 -1.05
C ASP A 136 2.66 8.30 -1.09
N ARG A 137 3.78 7.82 -0.56
CA ARG A 137 5.05 8.58 -0.57
C ARG A 137 5.56 8.84 -1.99
N ALA A 138 5.44 7.87 -2.89
CA ALA A 138 5.84 8.04 -4.29
C ALA A 138 4.98 9.09 -5.02
N MET A 139 3.67 9.11 -4.74
CA MET A 139 2.75 10.12 -5.24
C MET A 139 3.07 11.50 -4.66
N ALA A 140 3.22 11.60 -3.34
CA ALA A 140 3.55 12.84 -2.65
C ALA A 140 4.84 13.47 -3.19
N ALA A 141 5.92 12.67 -3.28
CA ALA A 141 7.20 13.14 -3.79
C ALA A 141 7.11 13.67 -5.23
N ALA A 142 6.26 13.07 -6.08
CA ALA A 142 6.04 13.57 -7.44
C ALA A 142 5.30 14.91 -7.44
N ALA A 143 4.27 15.06 -6.61
CA ALA A 143 3.50 16.29 -6.49
C ALA A 143 4.32 17.45 -5.88
N ASP A 144 5.15 17.15 -4.88
CA ASP A 144 5.95 18.16 -4.17
C ASP A 144 7.14 18.69 -4.98
N ALA A 145 7.53 17.99 -6.04
CA ALA A 145 8.45 18.52 -7.04
C ALA A 145 7.82 19.64 -7.91
N ILE A 146 6.50 19.82 -7.86
CA ILE A 146 5.79 20.88 -8.59
C ILE A 146 5.66 22.12 -7.71
N ALA A 147 5.99 23.27 -8.30
CA ALA A 147 5.90 24.56 -7.64
C ALA A 147 4.49 24.83 -7.05
N PRO A 148 4.39 25.53 -5.91
CA PRO A 148 3.12 25.95 -5.33
C PRO A 148 2.26 26.76 -6.31
N GLY A 149 0.93 26.77 -6.10
CA GLY A 149 -0.01 27.52 -6.94
C GLY A 149 -0.36 26.85 -8.28
N LYS A 150 0.06 25.61 -8.49
CA LYS A 150 -0.17 24.86 -9.74
C LYS A 150 -0.98 23.58 -9.53
N PRO A 151 -2.28 23.68 -9.18
CA PRO A 151 -3.09 22.52 -8.78
C PRO A 151 -3.18 21.44 -9.88
N LEU A 152 -3.36 21.85 -11.14
CA LEU A 152 -3.42 20.91 -12.26
C LEU A 152 -2.09 20.18 -12.49
N GLU A 153 -0.96 20.89 -12.44
CA GLU A 153 0.36 20.25 -12.60
C GLU A 153 0.64 19.27 -11.44
N ARG A 154 0.25 19.62 -10.21
CA ARG A 154 0.34 18.71 -9.05
C ARG A 154 -0.52 17.46 -9.22
N PHE A 155 -1.77 17.61 -9.67
CA PHE A 155 -2.65 16.48 -9.95
C PHE A 155 -2.08 15.54 -11.03
N ARG A 156 -1.52 16.11 -12.10
CA ARG A 156 -0.80 15.35 -13.14
C ARG A 156 0.39 14.59 -12.56
N ALA A 157 1.17 15.25 -11.71
CA ALA A 157 2.33 14.64 -11.08
C ALA A 157 1.96 13.50 -10.11
N LEU A 158 0.82 13.59 -9.41
CA LEU A 158 0.29 12.48 -8.60
C LEU A 158 0.01 11.25 -9.47
N GLY A 159 -0.67 11.42 -10.60
CA GLY A 159 -0.93 10.33 -11.55
C GLY A 159 0.37 9.71 -12.10
N ALA A 160 1.37 10.54 -12.41
CA ALA A 160 2.68 10.07 -12.84
C ALA A 160 3.42 9.30 -11.73
N GLY A 161 3.36 9.78 -10.49
CA GLY A 161 3.92 9.10 -9.32
C GLY A 161 3.27 7.73 -9.08
N TYR A 162 1.95 7.65 -9.19
CA TYR A 162 1.18 6.41 -9.11
C TYR A 162 1.65 5.38 -10.14
N VAL A 163 1.64 5.75 -11.42
CA VAL A 163 2.00 4.83 -12.51
C VAL A 163 3.47 4.44 -12.44
N ARG A 164 4.37 5.38 -12.16
CA ARG A 164 5.80 5.08 -11.99
C ARG A 164 6.02 4.07 -10.88
N TYR A 165 5.40 4.25 -9.71
CA TYR A 165 5.49 3.31 -8.59
C TYR A 165 5.06 1.89 -9.01
N ALA A 166 3.91 1.78 -9.67
CA ALA A 166 3.37 0.51 -10.13
C ALA A 166 4.31 -0.21 -11.10
N LEU A 167 4.87 0.53 -12.06
CA LEU A 167 5.73 -0.03 -13.11
C LEU A 167 7.14 -0.38 -12.63
N GLU A 168 7.66 0.29 -11.62
CA GLU A 168 8.94 -0.05 -10.99
C GLU A 168 8.82 -1.31 -10.10
N ARG A 169 7.62 -1.62 -9.61
CA ARG A 169 7.37 -2.69 -8.63
C ARG A 169 6.16 -3.55 -9.02
N PRO A 170 6.14 -4.16 -10.22
CA PRO A 170 4.93 -4.78 -10.78
C PRO A 170 4.41 -5.96 -9.94
N HIS A 171 5.29 -6.76 -9.33
CA HIS A 171 4.88 -7.88 -8.49
C HIS A 171 4.27 -7.43 -7.15
N ARG A 172 4.90 -6.44 -6.49
CA ARG A 172 4.35 -5.81 -5.28
C ARG A 172 3.01 -5.16 -5.56
N TYR A 173 2.92 -4.40 -6.65
CA TYR A 173 1.68 -3.72 -7.07
C TYR A 173 0.55 -4.73 -7.31
N ARG A 174 0.82 -5.84 -8.01
CA ARG A 174 -0.19 -6.90 -8.18
C ARG A 174 -0.67 -7.45 -6.84
N LEU A 175 0.23 -7.78 -5.91
CA LEU A 175 -0.16 -8.34 -4.61
C LEU A 175 -0.92 -7.31 -3.75
N GLN A 176 -0.46 -6.07 -3.74
CA GLN A 176 -1.07 -4.95 -3.02
C GLN A 176 -2.56 -4.78 -3.31
N PHE A 177 -2.97 -4.99 -4.57
CA PHE A 177 -4.36 -4.83 -5.02
C PHE A 177 -5.15 -6.15 -5.12
N ARG A 178 -4.56 -7.32 -4.81
CA ARG A 178 -5.25 -8.62 -4.88
C ARG A 178 -6.33 -8.82 -3.81
N GLY A 179 -6.22 -8.17 -2.64
CA GLY A 179 -7.12 -8.36 -1.51
C GLY A 179 -8.41 -7.53 -1.52
N GLY A 180 -8.68 -6.78 -2.61
CA GLY A 180 -9.76 -5.79 -2.68
C GLY A 180 -11.16 -6.32 -3.02
N GLU A 181 -11.51 -7.56 -2.64
CA GLU A 181 -12.81 -8.16 -3.01
C GLU A 181 -14.02 -7.38 -2.43
N THR A 182 -13.81 -6.49 -1.46
CA THR A 182 -14.87 -5.69 -0.80
C THR A 182 -14.66 -4.16 -0.86
N GLY A 183 -13.81 -3.67 -1.77
CA GLY A 183 -13.55 -2.23 -1.95
C GLY A 183 -12.08 -1.85 -1.75
N LEU A 184 -11.78 -0.54 -1.70
CA LEU A 184 -10.43 -0.10 -1.37
C LEU A 184 -10.10 -0.51 0.07
N PRO A 185 -8.95 -1.17 0.32
CA PRO A 185 -8.52 -1.47 1.68
C PRO A 185 -8.20 -0.17 2.42
N SER A 186 -8.42 -0.12 3.73
CA SER A 186 -8.12 1.06 4.57
C SER A 186 -6.66 1.52 4.46
N ALA A 187 -5.75 0.59 4.15
CA ALA A 187 -4.36 0.92 3.85
C ALA A 187 -4.19 1.91 2.68
N ALA A 188 -5.13 1.93 1.73
CA ALA A 188 -5.13 2.84 0.59
C ALA A 188 -5.65 4.25 0.93
N ASP A 189 -6.28 4.45 2.10
CA ASP A 189 -7.00 5.68 2.46
C ASP A 189 -6.13 6.93 2.31
N ALA A 190 -4.88 6.89 2.77
CA ALA A 190 -3.97 8.04 2.68
C ALA A 190 -3.70 8.43 1.21
N SER A 191 -3.35 7.44 0.38
CA SER A 191 -3.11 7.67 -1.05
C SER A 191 -4.37 8.10 -1.79
N PHE A 192 -5.54 7.57 -1.43
CA PHE A 192 -6.82 7.95 -2.03
C PHE A 192 -7.22 9.37 -1.64
N HIS A 193 -7.08 9.71 -0.35
CA HIS A 193 -7.35 11.05 0.17
C HIS A 193 -6.48 12.11 -0.51
N ARG A 194 -5.21 11.80 -0.77
CA ARG A 194 -4.32 12.68 -1.54
C ARG A 194 -4.84 13.00 -2.94
N VAL A 195 -5.44 12.03 -3.62
CA VAL A 195 -6.07 12.28 -4.93
C VAL A 195 -7.28 13.19 -4.75
N LEU A 196 -8.10 12.96 -3.72
CA LEU A 196 -9.24 13.80 -3.40
C LEU A 196 -8.84 15.26 -3.14
N GLU A 197 -7.81 15.50 -2.32
CA GLU A 197 -7.29 16.85 -2.06
C GLU A 197 -6.86 17.55 -3.36
N ALA A 198 -6.18 16.84 -4.26
CA ALA A 198 -5.74 17.39 -5.53
C ALA A 198 -6.90 17.68 -6.49
N VAL A 199 -7.92 16.82 -6.51
CA VAL A 199 -9.17 17.05 -7.27
C VAL A 199 -9.88 18.29 -6.76
N VAL A 200 -10.03 18.44 -5.43
CA VAL A 200 -10.63 19.63 -4.80
C VAL A 200 -9.82 20.88 -5.15
N ALA A 201 -8.49 20.82 -5.08
CA ALA A 201 -7.61 21.94 -5.40
C ALA A 201 -7.67 22.36 -6.88
N CYS A 202 -8.03 21.46 -7.80
CA CYS A 202 -8.25 21.79 -9.21
C CYS A 202 -9.56 22.57 -9.44
N GLY A 203 -10.45 22.59 -8.45
CA GLY A 203 -11.75 23.27 -8.50
C GLY A 203 -12.80 22.44 -9.24
N ALA A 204 -13.78 21.93 -8.52
CA ALA A 204 -14.91 21.18 -9.09
C ALA A 204 -16.11 22.10 -9.29
N ARG A 205 -16.31 22.61 -10.51
CA ARG A 205 -17.45 23.50 -10.84
C ARG A 205 -18.76 22.71 -10.94
N GLY A 206 -19.36 22.38 -9.80
CA GLY A 206 -20.62 21.63 -9.74
C GLY A 206 -20.48 20.12 -10.03
N ARG A 207 -19.25 19.62 -10.09
CA ARG A 207 -18.94 18.18 -10.11
C ARG A 207 -18.73 17.68 -8.69
N ASP A 208 -19.14 16.44 -8.42
CA ASP A 208 -18.81 15.77 -7.17
C ASP A 208 -17.31 15.44 -7.13
N PRO A 209 -16.54 15.99 -6.16
CA PRO A 209 -15.13 15.67 -5.99
C PRO A 209 -14.88 14.19 -5.72
N MET A 210 -15.80 13.51 -5.02
CA MET A 210 -15.66 12.09 -4.70
C MET A 210 -15.78 11.23 -5.95
N ALA A 211 -16.84 11.40 -6.74
CA ALA A 211 -16.98 10.73 -8.04
C ALA A 211 -15.78 10.97 -8.97
N THR A 212 -15.25 12.19 -8.99
CA THR A 212 -14.07 12.53 -9.81
C THR A 212 -12.79 11.87 -9.29
N THR A 213 -12.64 11.74 -7.98
CA THR A 213 -11.54 11.01 -7.34
C THR A 213 -11.59 9.53 -7.70
N ILE A 214 -12.78 8.92 -7.63
CA ILE A 214 -13.00 7.52 -8.04
C ILE A 214 -12.65 7.33 -9.52
N LEU A 215 -13.06 8.25 -10.40
CA LEU A 215 -12.71 8.24 -11.81
C LEU A 215 -11.18 8.30 -12.01
N ALA A 216 -10.51 9.23 -11.36
CA ALA A 216 -9.06 9.39 -11.45
C ALA A 216 -8.30 8.16 -10.95
N TRP A 217 -8.68 7.65 -9.78
CA TRP A 217 -8.11 6.43 -9.21
C TRP A 217 -8.30 5.23 -10.14
N SER A 218 -9.53 5.03 -10.63
CA SER A 218 -9.86 3.92 -11.54
C SER A 218 -9.09 4.00 -12.85
N ALA A 219 -8.95 5.19 -13.42
CA ALA A 219 -8.22 5.39 -14.66
C ALA A 219 -6.71 5.11 -14.51
N MET A 220 -6.09 5.60 -13.44
CA MET A 220 -4.66 5.34 -13.15
C MET A 220 -4.42 3.87 -12.80
N HIS A 221 -5.29 3.29 -11.97
CA HIS A 221 -5.23 1.87 -11.60
C HIS A 221 -5.37 0.98 -12.84
N GLY A 222 -6.39 1.21 -13.67
CA GLY A 222 -6.63 0.46 -14.90
C GLY A 222 -5.48 0.58 -15.89
N LEU A 223 -4.94 1.78 -16.09
CA LEU A 223 -3.78 2.00 -16.96
C LEU A 223 -2.56 1.21 -16.48
N ALA A 224 -2.22 1.30 -15.18
CA ALA A 224 -1.10 0.58 -14.61
C ALA A 224 -1.27 -0.94 -14.69
N SER A 225 -2.46 -1.46 -14.33
CA SER A 225 -2.76 -2.89 -14.38
C SER A 225 -2.68 -3.45 -15.80
N LEU A 226 -3.33 -2.79 -16.77
CA LEU A 226 -3.28 -3.19 -18.18
C LEU A 226 -1.86 -3.17 -18.74
N TRP A 227 -1.03 -2.22 -18.30
CA TRP A 227 0.37 -2.16 -18.69
C TRP A 227 1.19 -3.31 -18.11
N ILE A 228 1.05 -3.56 -16.81
CA ILE A 228 1.75 -4.63 -16.09
C ILE A 228 1.36 -6.01 -16.65
N ASP A 229 0.11 -6.18 -17.07
CA ASP A 229 -0.38 -7.40 -17.73
C ASP A 229 0.03 -7.49 -19.20
N GLY A 230 0.70 -6.47 -19.72
CA GLY A 230 1.24 -6.45 -21.08
C GLY A 230 0.18 -6.34 -22.16
N ALA A 231 -1.02 -5.83 -21.84
CA ALA A 231 -2.11 -5.64 -22.80
C ALA A 231 -1.70 -4.74 -23.98
N PHE A 232 -0.76 -3.81 -23.74
CA PHE A 232 -0.28 -2.85 -24.72
C PHE A 232 1.14 -3.12 -25.25
N ARG A 233 1.79 -4.23 -24.88
CA ARG A 233 3.22 -4.50 -25.15
C ARG A 233 3.62 -4.46 -26.63
N LYS A 234 2.67 -4.65 -27.55
CA LYS A 234 2.89 -4.61 -29.01
C LYS A 234 2.54 -3.26 -29.65
N ARG A 235 1.95 -2.34 -28.89
CA ARG A 235 1.33 -1.11 -29.41
C ARG A 235 1.95 0.16 -28.82
N LEU A 236 2.44 0.12 -27.59
CA LEU A 236 2.89 1.30 -26.85
C LEU A 236 4.26 1.08 -26.22
N ASP A 237 5.08 2.13 -26.23
CA ASP A 237 6.36 2.20 -25.53
C ASP A 237 6.24 3.03 -24.24
N ARG A 238 7.30 3.05 -23.41
CA ARG A 238 7.25 3.76 -22.12
C ARG A 238 6.93 5.26 -22.27
N ARG A 239 7.31 5.89 -23.38
CA ARG A 239 7.00 7.31 -23.64
C ARG A 239 5.50 7.52 -23.84
N ALA A 240 4.83 6.59 -24.51
CA ALA A 240 3.39 6.62 -24.64
C ALA A 240 2.66 6.53 -23.29
N MET A 241 3.25 5.87 -22.28
CA MET A 241 2.68 5.83 -20.93
C MET A 241 2.59 7.23 -20.30
N ASP A 242 3.68 7.99 -20.35
CA ASP A 242 3.71 9.35 -19.77
C ASP A 242 2.72 10.27 -20.49
N ALA A 243 2.61 10.13 -21.82
CA ALA A 243 1.62 10.86 -22.62
C ALA A 243 0.17 10.47 -22.26
N LEU A 244 -0.11 9.19 -21.99
CA LEU A 244 -1.43 8.72 -21.57
C LEU A 244 -1.80 9.25 -20.18
N VAL A 245 -0.87 9.22 -19.23
CA VAL A 245 -1.07 9.83 -17.90
C VAL A 245 -1.42 11.31 -18.05
N HIS A 246 -0.65 12.06 -18.85
CA HIS A 246 -0.90 13.48 -19.11
C HIS A 246 -2.27 13.72 -19.75
N THR A 247 -2.64 12.89 -20.73
CA THR A 247 -3.93 12.97 -21.44
C THR A 247 -5.09 12.72 -20.50
N ILE A 248 -5.07 11.61 -19.75
CA ILE A 248 -6.15 11.22 -18.84
C ILE A 248 -6.35 12.29 -17.76
N THR A 249 -5.28 12.72 -17.11
CA THR A 249 -5.35 13.75 -16.05
C THR A 249 -5.77 15.11 -16.61
N GLY A 250 -5.38 15.44 -17.85
CA GLY A 250 -5.88 16.61 -18.58
C GLY A 250 -7.39 16.57 -18.82
N LEU A 251 -7.91 15.45 -19.34
CA LEU A 251 -9.34 15.25 -19.58
C LEU A 251 -10.16 15.33 -18.28
N ILE A 252 -9.67 14.72 -17.20
CA ILE A 252 -10.32 14.81 -15.88
C ILE A 252 -10.33 16.26 -15.37
N ALA A 253 -9.24 17.00 -15.57
CA ALA A 253 -9.19 18.39 -15.17
C ALA A 253 -10.02 19.34 -16.04
N GLU A 254 -10.25 19.00 -17.31
CA GLU A 254 -11.24 19.68 -18.15
C GLU A 254 -12.65 19.42 -17.63
N LEU A 255 -12.97 18.18 -17.27
CA LEU A 255 -14.25 17.82 -16.66
C LEU A 255 -14.53 18.61 -15.37
N LEU A 256 -13.50 18.89 -14.57
CA LEU A 256 -13.61 19.69 -13.34
C LEU A 256 -13.88 21.17 -13.61
N ARG A 257 -13.40 21.70 -14.75
CA ARG A 257 -13.50 23.11 -15.13
C ARG A 257 -14.74 23.45 -15.97
N ALA A 258 -15.42 22.43 -16.51
CA ALA A 258 -16.61 22.54 -17.37
C ALA A 258 -17.91 22.36 -16.57
#